data_AF-A0A945GR44-F1
#
_entry.id   AF-A0A945GR44-F1
#
_cell.length_a   1.000
_cell.length_b   1.000
_cell.length_c   1.000
_cell.angle_alpha   90.00
_cell.angle_beta   90.00
_cell.angle_gamma   90.00
#
_symmetry.space_group_name_H-M   'P 1'
#
loop_
_entity.id
_entity.type
_entity.pdbx_description
1 polymer ?
#
loop_
_entity_poly.entity_id
_entity_poly.type
_entity_poly.pdbx_seq_one_letter_code
_entity_poly.pdbx_strand_id
1 'polypeptide(L)'
;MTGRKKIAIIITTCFTRSHAEVLLPKLLRGFPTDDGMLEPQIDVASIYLDQIHEEDVCIPLAREYDIPIYPSIVKALTLGGKELAVDGVLIIGEHGDYAWNEKEQHLYPRRFFFEQVCGVFATSGRSVPVFSDKYLSYSWEQAKWMYDRARELEVPFMAGSSLPVAYRNPWLEYDLETPVEEALSMAYGGLESYGYHALELLQCMVERRRGGEKGIAAVQCLEGPEVWKAAEQGLWSRELAAAAEEHI
;
A
#
# COMPACT_ATOMS: atom_id res chain seq x y z
N MET A 1 29.43 -10.68 -8.76
CA MET A 1 28.18 -9.94 -9.04
C MET A 1 27.06 -10.71 -8.37
N THR A 2 26.51 -10.19 -7.28
CA THR A 2 25.34 -10.80 -6.63
C THR A 2 24.17 -10.74 -7.61
N GLY A 3 23.51 -11.88 -7.89
CA GLY A 3 22.37 -11.92 -8.81
C GLY A 3 21.24 -10.98 -8.37
N ARG A 4 20.36 -10.62 -9.32
CA ARG A 4 19.14 -9.85 -9.03
C ARG A 4 18.32 -10.57 -7.96
N LYS A 5 17.68 -9.79 -7.09
CA LYS A 5 16.86 -10.31 -5.99
C LYS A 5 15.58 -10.93 -6.54
N LYS A 6 15.24 -12.11 -6.04
CA LYS A 6 14.03 -12.85 -6.43
C LYS A 6 12.85 -12.44 -5.58
N ILE A 7 11.78 -11.94 -6.19
CA ILE A 7 10.60 -11.45 -5.47
C ILE A 7 9.39 -12.35 -5.77
N ALA A 8 8.69 -12.79 -4.73
CA ALA A 8 7.36 -13.38 -4.86
C ALA A 8 6.29 -12.28 -4.86
N ILE A 9 5.35 -12.34 -5.80
CA ILE A 9 4.23 -11.39 -5.88
C ILE A 9 2.95 -12.12 -5.45
N ILE A 10 2.27 -11.60 -4.43
CA ILE A 10 1.07 -12.18 -3.83
C ILE A 10 -0.08 -11.22 -4.08
N ILE A 11 -1.01 -11.58 -4.95
CA ILE A 11 -2.07 -10.67 -5.43
C ILE A 11 -3.45 -11.30 -5.27
N THR A 12 -4.44 -10.47 -4.95
CA THR A 12 -5.85 -10.88 -4.93
C THR A 12 -6.37 -11.17 -6.33
N THR A 13 -6.24 -10.22 -7.23
CA THR A 13 -6.64 -10.35 -8.65
C THR A 13 -5.85 -9.39 -9.53
N CYS A 14 -5.86 -9.60 -10.85
CA CYS A 14 -5.13 -8.75 -11.78
C CYS A 14 -5.81 -8.69 -13.15
N PHE A 15 -6.43 -7.55 -13.42
CA PHE A 15 -7.11 -7.21 -14.67
C PHE A 15 -6.71 -5.79 -15.11
N THR A 16 -7.13 -5.38 -16.29
CA THR A 16 -6.83 -4.04 -16.84
C THR A 16 -7.21 -2.92 -15.85
N ARG A 17 -6.28 -2.02 -15.51
CA ARG A 17 -6.45 -0.94 -14.49
C ARG A 17 -6.61 -1.42 -13.04
N SER A 18 -6.46 -2.71 -12.78
CA SER A 18 -6.34 -3.18 -11.41
C SER A 18 -5.03 -2.69 -10.78
N HIS A 19 -4.98 -2.59 -9.45
CA HIS A 19 -3.78 -2.11 -8.76
C HIS A 19 -2.57 -3.03 -8.99
N ALA A 20 -2.82 -4.35 -9.08
CA ALA A 20 -1.79 -5.32 -9.44
C ALA A 20 -1.25 -5.09 -10.86
N GLU A 21 -2.10 -4.78 -11.84
CA GLU A 21 -1.69 -4.46 -13.21
C GLU A 21 -0.91 -3.13 -13.30
N VAL A 22 -1.17 -2.17 -12.41
CA VAL A 22 -0.38 -0.94 -12.37
C VAL A 22 1.07 -1.21 -11.93
N LEU A 23 1.30 -2.19 -11.05
CA LEU A 23 2.61 -2.46 -10.45
C LEU A 23 3.41 -3.55 -11.19
N LEU A 24 2.76 -4.66 -11.54
CA LEU A 24 3.45 -5.86 -12.04
C LEU A 24 4.25 -5.61 -13.33
N PRO A 25 3.72 -4.93 -14.38
CA PRO A 25 4.47 -4.60 -15.57
C PRO A 25 5.69 -3.72 -15.28
N LYS A 26 5.64 -2.82 -14.29
CA LYS A 26 6.80 -1.98 -13.92
C LYS A 26 7.95 -2.81 -13.37
N LEU A 27 7.65 -3.90 -12.66
CA LEU A 27 8.64 -4.84 -12.13
C LEU A 27 9.23 -5.75 -13.22
N LEU A 28 8.54 -5.91 -14.35
CA LEU A 28 8.95 -6.80 -15.45
C LEU A 28 9.61 -6.06 -16.61
N ARG A 29 9.10 -4.86 -16.92
CA ARG A 29 9.47 -4.04 -18.09
C ARG A 29 10.26 -2.79 -17.69
N GLY A 30 10.23 -2.41 -16.42
CA GLY A 30 10.73 -1.13 -15.95
C GLY A 30 9.66 -0.04 -16.01
N PHE A 31 10.02 1.19 -15.69
CA PHE A 31 9.11 2.33 -15.79
C PHE A 31 9.81 3.60 -16.28
N PRO A 32 9.09 4.48 -16.99
CA PRO A 32 9.66 5.72 -17.51
C PRO A 32 9.95 6.71 -16.38
N THR A 33 11.01 7.47 -16.55
CA THR A 33 11.46 8.59 -15.71
C THR A 33 11.84 9.76 -16.63
N ASP A 34 12.07 10.94 -16.05
CA ASP A 34 12.52 12.12 -16.80
C ASP A 34 13.85 11.87 -17.54
N ASP A 35 14.70 10.98 -16.99
CA ASP A 35 16.00 10.60 -17.56
C ASP A 35 15.95 9.37 -18.50
N GLY A 36 14.74 8.88 -18.80
CA GLY A 36 14.53 7.72 -19.66
C GLY A 36 13.93 6.52 -18.93
N MET A 37 14.09 5.31 -19.50
CA MET A 37 13.49 4.10 -18.93
C MET A 37 14.35 3.54 -17.79
N LEU A 38 13.77 3.41 -16.60
CA LEU A 38 14.42 2.69 -15.50
C LEU A 38 14.16 1.19 -15.67
N GLU A 39 15.22 0.45 -15.98
CA GLU A 39 15.19 -1.01 -16.06
C GLU A 39 14.83 -1.65 -14.71
N PRO A 40 14.14 -2.81 -14.70
CA PRO A 40 13.89 -3.56 -13.47
C PRO A 40 15.17 -3.81 -12.67
N GLN A 41 15.09 -3.84 -11.34
CA GLN A 41 16.26 -4.15 -10.50
C GLN A 41 16.16 -5.50 -9.78
N ILE A 42 15.03 -6.20 -9.99
CA ILE A 42 14.68 -7.46 -9.36
C ILE A 42 14.16 -8.44 -10.41
N ASP A 43 14.06 -9.71 -10.04
CA ASP A 43 13.41 -10.75 -10.83
C ASP A 43 12.12 -11.17 -10.14
N VAL A 44 10.99 -11.14 -10.87
CA VAL A 44 9.74 -11.73 -10.38
C VAL A 44 9.86 -13.25 -10.48
N ALA A 45 10.02 -13.91 -9.34
CA ALA A 45 10.33 -15.34 -9.29
C ALA A 45 9.08 -16.23 -9.30
N SER A 46 7.96 -15.72 -8.80
CA SER A 46 6.70 -16.46 -8.70
C SER A 46 5.53 -15.54 -8.40
N ILE A 47 4.33 -15.99 -8.75
CA ILE A 47 3.09 -15.30 -8.41
C ILE A 47 2.15 -16.23 -7.64
N TYR A 48 1.45 -15.70 -6.65
CA TYR A 48 0.19 -16.26 -6.14
C TYR A 48 -0.94 -15.33 -6.58
N LEU A 49 -1.97 -15.89 -7.21
CA LEU A 49 -3.16 -15.19 -7.69
C LEU A 49 -4.39 -15.81 -7.03
N ASP A 50 -5.06 -15.08 -6.14
CA ASP A 50 -6.19 -15.59 -5.35
C ASP A 50 -7.45 -15.82 -6.20
N GLN A 51 -7.77 -14.86 -7.06
CA GLN A 51 -8.97 -14.82 -7.89
C GLN A 51 -8.63 -14.46 -9.33
N ILE A 52 -9.15 -15.24 -10.27
CA ILE A 52 -9.00 -14.97 -11.71
C ILE A 52 -10.19 -14.14 -12.16
N HIS A 53 -9.94 -12.90 -12.57
CA HIS A 53 -10.94 -12.01 -13.15
C HIS A 53 -11.32 -12.46 -14.57
N GLU A 54 -12.51 -12.10 -15.06
CA GLU A 54 -12.93 -12.41 -16.43
C GLU A 54 -12.03 -11.74 -17.49
N GLU A 55 -11.53 -10.54 -17.17
CA GLU A 55 -10.53 -9.78 -17.94
C GLU A 55 -9.10 -9.95 -17.39
N ASP A 56 -8.74 -11.16 -16.92
CA ASP A 56 -7.40 -11.42 -16.37
C ASP A 56 -6.29 -11.08 -17.35
N VAL A 57 -5.30 -10.35 -16.85
CA VAL A 57 -4.07 -10.02 -17.60
C VAL A 57 -2.83 -10.65 -16.97
N CYS A 58 -2.93 -11.25 -15.78
CA CYS A 58 -1.78 -11.83 -15.08
C CYS A 58 -1.33 -13.14 -15.70
N ILE A 59 -2.23 -14.05 -16.08
CA ILE A 59 -1.87 -15.35 -16.65
C ILE A 59 -1.15 -15.19 -18.00
N PRO A 60 -1.64 -14.37 -18.95
CA PRO A 60 -0.91 -14.10 -20.18
C PRO A 60 0.47 -13.47 -19.92
N LEU A 61 0.54 -12.49 -19.02
CA LEU A 61 1.80 -11.82 -18.68
C LEU A 61 2.81 -12.77 -18.01
N ALA A 62 2.36 -13.60 -17.08
CA ALA A 62 3.21 -14.60 -16.43
C ALA A 62 3.76 -15.60 -17.46
N ARG A 63 2.95 -16.02 -18.45
CA ARG A 63 3.40 -16.88 -19.54
C ARG A 63 4.41 -16.20 -20.45
N GLU A 64 4.22 -14.92 -20.77
CA GLU A 64 5.16 -14.12 -21.59
C GLU A 64 6.56 -14.07 -20.96
N TYR A 65 6.63 -13.98 -19.63
CA TYR A 65 7.89 -13.86 -18.87
C TYR A 65 8.39 -15.17 -18.24
N ASP A 66 7.76 -16.31 -18.53
CA ASP A 66 8.07 -17.62 -17.93
C ASP A 66 8.05 -17.63 -16.39
N ILE A 67 7.05 -16.95 -15.81
CA ILE A 67 6.86 -16.83 -14.36
C ILE A 67 5.84 -17.86 -13.89
N PRO A 68 6.19 -18.75 -12.93
CA PRO A 68 5.24 -19.71 -12.40
C PRO A 68 4.20 -19.04 -11.50
N ILE A 69 2.92 -19.36 -11.74
CA ILE A 69 1.81 -19.05 -10.84
C ILE A 69 1.55 -20.28 -9.97
N TYR A 70 1.64 -20.14 -8.65
CA TYR A 70 1.43 -21.24 -7.71
C TYR A 70 0.05 -21.17 -7.04
N PRO A 71 -0.53 -22.32 -6.67
CA PRO A 71 -1.87 -22.39 -6.07
C PRO A 71 -1.89 -22.01 -4.58
N SER A 72 -0.74 -21.69 -3.99
CA SER A 72 -0.66 -21.23 -2.60
C SER A 72 0.52 -20.30 -2.39
N ILE A 73 0.38 -19.39 -1.42
CA ILE A 73 1.44 -18.46 -0.99
C ILE A 73 2.69 -19.23 -0.57
N VAL A 74 2.53 -20.33 0.20
CA VAL A 74 3.65 -21.19 0.60
C VAL A 74 4.42 -21.67 -0.63
N LYS A 75 3.73 -22.17 -1.67
CA LYS A 75 4.37 -22.69 -2.87
C LYS A 75 5.02 -21.60 -3.71
N ALA A 76 4.45 -20.39 -3.75
CA ALA A 76 5.10 -19.24 -4.37
C ALA A 76 6.42 -18.89 -3.65
N LEU A 77 6.39 -18.79 -2.32
CA LEU A 77 7.57 -18.46 -1.51
C LEU A 77 8.67 -19.53 -1.57
N THR A 78 8.32 -20.80 -1.76
CA THR A 78 9.29 -21.91 -1.85
C THR A 78 9.64 -22.34 -3.27
N LEU A 79 9.10 -21.68 -4.30
CA LEU A 79 9.20 -22.08 -5.70
C LEU A 79 8.88 -23.57 -5.92
N GLY A 80 7.84 -24.05 -5.24
CA GLY A 80 7.42 -25.45 -5.26
C GLY A 80 8.19 -26.39 -4.31
N GLY A 81 9.32 -25.95 -3.78
CA GLY A 81 10.18 -26.69 -2.85
C GLY A 81 9.68 -26.72 -1.40
N LYS A 82 10.61 -26.99 -0.48
CA LYS A 82 10.36 -27.08 0.97
C LYS A 82 10.86 -25.88 1.76
N GLU A 83 11.77 -25.10 1.20
CA GLU A 83 12.46 -24.00 1.88
C GLU A 83 12.15 -22.67 1.21
N LEU A 84 12.26 -21.56 1.96
CA LEU A 84 12.08 -20.21 1.45
C LEU A 84 13.11 -19.89 0.36
N ALA A 85 12.65 -19.71 -0.87
CA ALA A 85 13.49 -19.62 -2.07
C ALA A 85 13.52 -18.22 -2.71
N VAL A 86 12.87 -17.24 -2.08
CA VAL A 86 12.84 -15.84 -2.52
C VAL A 86 13.62 -14.91 -1.58
N ASP A 87 13.95 -13.73 -2.08
CA ASP A 87 14.66 -12.65 -1.39
C ASP A 87 13.74 -11.54 -0.87
N GLY A 88 12.46 -11.53 -1.26
CA GLY A 88 11.47 -10.55 -0.82
C GLY A 88 10.06 -10.93 -1.26
N VAL A 89 9.06 -10.28 -0.68
CA VAL A 89 7.64 -10.51 -0.98
C VAL A 89 6.93 -9.17 -1.21
N LEU A 90 6.16 -9.09 -2.28
CA LEU A 90 5.24 -7.99 -2.56
C LEU A 90 3.80 -8.49 -2.41
N ILE A 91 3.04 -7.89 -1.49
CA ILE A 91 1.63 -8.21 -1.28
C ILE A 91 0.78 -7.07 -1.85
N ILE A 92 -0.07 -7.38 -2.83
CA ILE A 92 -1.04 -6.45 -3.42
C ILE A 92 -2.43 -6.98 -3.10
N GLY A 93 -2.93 -6.57 -1.93
CA GLY A 93 -4.21 -6.98 -1.37
C GLY A 93 -5.36 -6.06 -1.77
N GLU A 94 -5.58 -5.82 -3.07
CA GLU A 94 -6.51 -4.77 -3.56
C GLU A 94 -7.34 -5.27 -4.75
N HIS A 95 -8.61 -4.86 -4.83
CA HIS A 95 -9.61 -5.43 -5.74
C HIS A 95 -9.88 -6.93 -5.51
N GLY A 96 -10.83 -7.48 -6.27
CA GLY A 96 -11.38 -8.82 -6.10
C GLY A 96 -12.76 -8.79 -5.46
N ASP A 97 -13.40 -9.96 -5.43
CA ASP A 97 -14.69 -10.19 -4.78
C ASP A 97 -14.43 -10.57 -3.31
N TYR A 98 -14.51 -9.57 -2.43
CA TYR A 98 -14.47 -9.75 -0.99
C TYR A 98 -15.68 -9.07 -0.35
N ALA A 99 -16.03 -9.51 0.85
CA ALA A 99 -17.18 -8.96 1.58
C ALA A 99 -16.93 -7.52 2.02
N TRP A 100 -18.00 -6.80 2.32
CA TRP A 100 -17.99 -5.49 2.95
C TRP A 100 -18.55 -5.59 4.38
N ASN A 101 -18.07 -4.76 5.30
CA ASN A 101 -18.64 -4.66 6.65
C ASN A 101 -19.62 -3.47 6.78
N GLU A 102 -20.19 -3.31 7.97
CA GLU A 102 -21.13 -2.24 8.32
C GLU A 102 -20.54 -0.83 8.31
N LYS A 103 -19.20 -0.72 8.22
CA LYS A 103 -18.45 0.54 8.11
C LYS A 103 -18.08 0.86 6.66
N GLU A 104 -18.65 0.13 5.70
CA GLU A 104 -18.35 0.25 4.28
C GLU A 104 -16.86 0.00 3.97
N GLN A 105 -16.22 -0.85 4.75
CA GLN A 105 -14.85 -1.28 4.48
C GLN A 105 -14.87 -2.57 3.68
N HIS A 106 -14.11 -2.59 2.58
CA HIS A 106 -13.89 -3.80 1.81
C HIS A 106 -12.90 -4.71 2.56
N LEU A 107 -13.29 -5.94 2.84
CA LEU A 107 -12.56 -6.86 3.72
C LEU A 107 -11.41 -7.56 2.99
N TYR A 108 -10.49 -6.77 2.45
CA TYR A 108 -9.32 -7.26 1.72
C TYR A 108 -8.43 -8.16 2.59
N PRO A 109 -7.89 -9.26 2.04
CA PRO A 109 -7.23 -10.31 2.81
C PRO A 109 -5.76 -10.00 3.16
N ARG A 110 -5.36 -8.72 3.27
CA ARG A 110 -3.96 -8.31 3.51
C ARG A 110 -3.33 -9.02 4.71
N ARG A 111 -4.04 -9.05 5.84
CA ARG A 111 -3.59 -9.77 7.06
C ARG A 111 -3.50 -11.27 6.84
N PHE A 112 -4.43 -11.87 6.11
CA PHE A 112 -4.41 -13.31 5.82
C PHE A 112 -3.22 -13.69 4.93
N PHE A 113 -2.95 -12.91 3.88
CA PHE A 113 -1.78 -13.13 3.02
C PHE A 113 -0.48 -12.97 3.80
N PHE A 114 -0.37 -11.91 4.61
CA PHE A 114 0.79 -11.68 5.47
C PHE A 114 0.99 -12.81 6.50
N GLU A 115 -0.09 -13.35 7.08
CA GLU A 115 -0.01 -14.50 7.99
C GLU A 115 0.59 -15.74 7.31
N GLN A 116 0.18 -16.05 6.08
CA GLN A 116 0.74 -17.18 5.33
C GLN A 116 2.23 -16.98 5.05
N VAL A 117 2.65 -15.75 4.70
CA VAL A 117 4.05 -15.38 4.53
C VAL A 117 4.84 -15.59 5.83
N CYS A 118 4.34 -15.09 6.95
CA CYS A 118 4.94 -15.27 8.27
C CYS A 118 5.01 -16.74 8.71
N GLY A 119 4.07 -17.59 8.28
CA GLY A 119 4.14 -19.03 8.50
C GLY A 119 5.35 -19.67 7.84
N VAL A 120 5.67 -19.27 6.59
CA VAL A 120 6.89 -19.72 5.89
C VAL A 120 8.15 -19.19 6.57
N PHE A 121 8.16 -17.94 7.02
CA PHE A 121 9.32 -17.37 7.71
C PHE A 121 9.62 -18.08 9.03
N ALA A 122 8.59 -18.32 9.84
CA ALA A 122 8.72 -19.03 11.11
C ALA A 122 9.27 -20.46 10.95
N THR A 123 8.84 -21.16 9.89
CA THR A 123 9.28 -22.54 9.62
C THR A 123 10.64 -22.62 8.94
N SER A 124 11.03 -21.60 8.17
CA SER A 124 12.34 -21.53 7.52
C SER A 124 13.45 -20.97 8.41
N GLY A 125 13.11 -20.36 9.55
CA GLY A 125 14.06 -19.70 10.45
C GLY A 125 14.70 -18.45 9.84
N ARG A 126 14.11 -17.90 8.77
CA ARG A 126 14.59 -16.73 8.03
C ARG A 126 13.44 -15.88 7.55
N SER A 127 13.55 -14.58 7.77
CA SER A 127 12.65 -13.57 7.21
C SER A 127 13.29 -12.86 6.02
N VAL A 128 12.47 -12.40 5.08
CA VAL A 128 12.87 -11.50 3.99
C VAL A 128 12.03 -10.23 4.01
N PRO A 129 12.48 -9.13 3.38
CA PRO A 129 11.67 -7.92 3.28
C PRO A 129 10.28 -8.19 2.69
N VAL A 130 9.27 -7.55 3.27
CA VAL A 130 7.88 -7.59 2.79
C VAL A 130 7.41 -6.17 2.56
N PHE A 131 6.86 -5.91 1.38
CA PHE A 131 6.07 -4.71 1.12
C PHE A 131 4.59 -5.10 1.02
N SER A 132 3.75 -4.51 1.87
CA SER A 132 2.29 -4.60 1.76
C SER A 132 1.77 -3.32 1.15
N ASP A 133 1.25 -3.41 -0.07
CA ASP A 133 0.67 -2.27 -0.77
C ASP A 133 -0.49 -1.65 0.01
N LYS A 134 -0.47 -0.32 0.13
CA LYS A 134 -1.38 0.52 0.93
C LYS A 134 -1.24 0.29 2.43
N TYR A 135 -2.30 0.51 3.20
CA TYR A 135 -2.31 0.30 4.65
C TYR A 135 -2.32 -1.20 5.02
N LEU A 136 -2.01 -1.51 6.27
CA LEU A 136 -1.86 -2.88 6.77
C LEU A 136 -3.15 -3.71 6.67
N SER A 137 -4.23 -3.21 7.30
CA SER A 137 -5.56 -3.86 7.28
C SER A 137 -6.63 -2.83 7.61
N TYR A 138 -7.86 -3.10 7.16
CA TYR A 138 -9.05 -2.30 7.47
C TYR A 138 -9.40 -2.32 8.98
N SER A 139 -8.88 -3.30 9.73
CA SER A 139 -9.09 -3.46 11.18
C SER A 139 -7.83 -3.13 11.96
N TRP A 140 -7.95 -2.28 12.99
CA TRP A 140 -6.87 -1.97 13.92
C TRP A 140 -6.29 -3.23 14.58
N GLU A 141 -7.14 -4.16 15.02
CA GLU A 141 -6.69 -5.41 15.65
C GLU A 141 -5.81 -6.22 14.69
N GLN A 142 -6.23 -6.33 13.42
CA GLN A 142 -5.48 -7.03 12.40
C GLN A 142 -4.19 -6.31 12.01
N ALA A 143 -4.23 -4.98 11.85
CA ALA A 143 -3.06 -4.16 11.56
C ALA A 143 -2.02 -4.26 12.69
N LYS A 144 -2.46 -4.19 13.95
CA LYS A 144 -1.61 -4.39 15.12
C LYS A 144 -1.02 -5.79 15.14
N TRP A 145 -1.83 -6.82 14.85
CA TRP A 145 -1.33 -8.20 14.74
C TRP A 145 -0.24 -8.32 13.68
N MET A 146 -0.41 -7.72 12.49
CA MET A 146 0.60 -7.72 11.43
C MET A 146 1.90 -7.05 11.91
N TYR A 147 1.80 -5.90 12.57
CA TYR A 147 2.96 -5.20 13.14
C TYR A 147 3.68 -6.03 14.20
N ASP A 148 2.95 -6.55 15.19
CA ASP A 148 3.51 -7.36 16.27
C ASP A 148 4.20 -8.61 15.72
N ARG A 149 3.56 -9.27 14.75
CA ARG A 149 4.10 -10.48 14.11
C ARG A 149 5.33 -10.17 13.26
N ALA A 150 5.35 -9.06 12.53
CA ALA A 150 6.52 -8.60 11.80
C ALA A 150 7.71 -8.38 12.75
N ARG A 151 7.47 -7.78 13.92
CA ARG A 151 8.50 -7.59 14.95
C ARG A 151 9.00 -8.90 15.55
N GLU A 152 8.10 -9.81 15.89
CA GLU A 152 8.45 -11.12 16.46
C GLU A 152 9.37 -11.92 15.54
N LEU A 153 9.11 -11.86 14.23
CA LEU A 153 9.87 -12.57 13.20
C LEU A 153 11.00 -11.72 12.58
N GLU A 154 11.27 -10.53 13.10
CA GLU A 154 12.27 -9.59 12.57
C GLU A 154 12.13 -9.35 11.05
N VAL A 155 10.89 -9.23 10.57
CA VAL A 155 10.59 -8.94 9.16
C VAL A 155 10.91 -7.48 8.86
N PRO A 156 11.76 -7.17 7.85
CA PRO A 156 11.86 -5.83 7.31
C PRO A 156 10.55 -5.48 6.59
N PHE A 157 9.62 -4.86 7.31
CA PHE A 157 8.24 -4.70 6.86
C PHE A 157 7.93 -3.24 6.53
N MET A 158 7.43 -3.00 5.32
CA MET A 158 6.97 -1.71 4.85
C MET A 158 5.53 -1.83 4.33
N ALA A 159 4.75 -0.79 4.58
CA ALA A 159 3.42 -0.60 4.02
C ALA A 159 3.20 0.90 3.78
N GLY A 160 2.26 1.24 2.91
CA GLY A 160 1.88 2.61 2.59
C GLY A 160 1.45 2.75 1.13
N SER A 161 0.76 3.85 0.83
CA SER A 161 0.54 4.24 -0.57
C SER A 161 1.75 4.95 -1.17
N SER A 162 1.66 5.26 -2.46
CA SER A 162 2.64 6.11 -3.16
C SER A 162 2.48 7.60 -2.87
N LEU A 163 1.41 8.04 -2.19
CA LEU A 163 1.14 9.48 -2.01
C LEU A 163 2.23 10.25 -1.26
N PRO A 164 2.88 9.68 -0.21
CA PRO A 164 3.98 10.37 0.46
C PRO A 164 5.17 10.70 -0.47
N VAL A 165 5.31 9.98 -1.59
CA VAL A 165 6.39 10.13 -2.58
C VAL A 165 5.89 10.57 -3.96
N ALA A 166 4.61 10.93 -4.07
CA ALA A 166 4.03 11.36 -5.33
C ALA A 166 4.53 12.75 -5.75
N TYR A 167 4.47 13.01 -7.05
CA TYR A 167 4.68 14.35 -7.59
C TYR A 167 3.68 15.36 -7.00
N ARG A 168 4.14 16.59 -6.74
CA ARG A 168 3.35 17.66 -6.13
C ARG A 168 3.27 18.86 -7.07
N ASN A 169 2.12 19.52 -7.11
CA ASN A 169 1.92 20.74 -7.90
C ASN A 169 1.13 21.79 -7.09
N PRO A 170 1.74 22.93 -6.70
CA PRO A 170 3.16 23.25 -6.88
C PRO A 170 4.06 22.28 -6.10
N TRP A 171 5.32 22.16 -6.52
CA TRP A 171 6.29 21.40 -5.75
C TRP A 171 6.49 22.06 -4.38
N LEU A 172 6.22 21.30 -3.32
CA LEU A 172 6.40 21.76 -1.94
C LEU A 172 6.92 20.61 -1.09
N GLU A 173 7.97 20.89 -0.33
CA GLU A 173 8.43 20.08 0.78
C GLU A 173 8.89 21.05 1.86
N TYR A 174 8.25 21.00 3.03
CA TYR A 174 8.61 21.88 4.15
C TYR A 174 10.03 21.58 4.65
N ASP A 175 10.74 22.54 5.22
CA ASP A 175 11.92 22.19 6.00
C ASP A 175 11.49 21.46 7.29
N LEU A 176 12.36 20.61 7.84
CA LEU A 176 12.12 20.05 9.17
C LEU A 176 11.96 21.19 10.19
N GLU A 177 11.09 20.97 11.17
CA GLU A 177 10.75 21.94 12.21
C GLU A 177 9.98 23.18 11.72
N THR A 178 9.43 23.14 10.50
CA THR A 178 8.50 24.18 10.01
C THR A 178 7.33 24.33 10.98
N PRO A 179 6.93 25.55 11.39
CA PRO A 179 5.86 25.73 12.36
C PRO A 179 4.47 25.58 11.71
N VAL A 180 4.14 24.39 11.18
CA VAL A 180 2.80 24.10 10.65
C VAL A 180 1.82 24.01 11.82
N GLU A 181 0.81 24.89 11.82
CA GLU A 181 -0.23 24.97 12.85
C GLU A 181 -1.53 24.29 12.44
N GLU A 182 -1.89 24.41 11.17
CA GLU A 182 -3.09 23.82 10.57
C GLU A 182 -2.76 23.33 9.16
N ALA A 183 -3.39 22.23 8.75
CA ALA A 183 -3.27 21.70 7.40
C ALA A 183 -4.58 21.02 7.02
N LEU A 184 -4.91 21.08 5.73
CA LEU A 184 -6.13 20.50 5.18
C LEU A 184 -5.80 19.74 3.90
N SER A 185 -6.39 18.57 3.75
CA SER A 185 -6.35 17.76 2.52
C SER A 185 -7.76 17.46 2.06
N MET A 186 -7.99 17.48 0.76
CA MET A 186 -9.25 17.05 0.15
C MET A 186 -9.04 15.81 -0.71
N ALA A 187 -10.02 14.91 -0.67
CA ALA A 187 -10.10 13.77 -1.57
C ALA A 187 -11.56 13.48 -1.91
N TYR A 188 -11.78 12.76 -3.00
CA TYR A 188 -13.10 12.28 -3.43
C TYR A 188 -13.26 10.80 -3.12
N GLY A 189 -14.49 10.29 -3.02
CA GLY A 189 -14.75 8.86 -2.83
C GLY A 189 -14.98 8.45 -1.37
N GLY A 190 -14.95 7.14 -1.12
CA GLY A 190 -15.25 6.58 0.21
C GLY A 190 -14.12 6.80 1.22
N LEU A 191 -14.48 6.84 2.51
CA LEU A 191 -13.52 7.05 3.61
C LEU A 191 -12.41 6.00 3.62
N GLU A 192 -12.75 4.73 3.39
CA GLU A 192 -11.77 3.64 3.42
C GLU A 192 -10.86 3.62 2.19
N SER A 193 -11.35 4.01 1.00
CA SER A 193 -10.59 3.92 -0.24
C SER A 193 -9.79 5.18 -0.56
N TYR A 194 -10.32 6.36 -0.27
CA TYR A 194 -9.67 7.64 -0.55
C TYR A 194 -9.51 8.55 0.67
N GLY A 195 -10.30 8.35 1.73
CA GLY A 195 -10.13 9.09 2.98
C GLY A 195 -8.76 8.84 3.62
N TYR A 196 -8.30 7.59 3.67
CA TYR A 196 -6.95 7.30 4.17
C TYR A 196 -5.84 7.89 3.30
N HIS A 197 -6.06 7.97 1.97
CA HIS A 197 -5.13 8.61 1.05
C HIS A 197 -4.99 10.11 1.34
N ALA A 198 -6.10 10.79 1.64
CA ALA A 198 -6.07 12.18 2.10
C ALA A 198 -5.24 12.31 3.37
N LEU A 199 -5.42 11.39 4.32
CA LEU A 199 -4.65 11.36 5.56
C LEU A 199 -3.15 11.10 5.32
N GLU A 200 -2.76 10.13 4.49
CA GLU A 200 -1.35 9.85 4.18
C GLU A 200 -0.67 11.03 3.47
N LEU A 201 -1.38 11.66 2.53
CA LEU A 201 -0.90 12.87 1.85
C LEU A 201 -0.66 13.99 2.88
N LEU A 202 -1.62 14.23 3.77
CA LEU A 202 -1.52 15.27 4.78
C LEU A 202 -0.41 14.96 5.80
N GLN A 203 -0.36 13.72 6.28
CA GLN A 203 0.53 13.25 7.33
C GLN A 203 2.00 13.44 6.94
N CYS A 204 2.38 13.06 5.72
CA CYS A 204 3.77 13.23 5.27
C CYS A 204 4.23 14.70 5.22
N MET A 205 3.29 15.65 5.11
CA MET A 205 3.56 17.09 5.16
C MET A 205 3.63 17.60 6.59
N VAL A 206 2.66 17.26 7.45
CA VAL A 206 2.57 17.78 8.84
C VAL A 206 3.58 17.14 9.78
N GLU A 207 4.11 15.95 9.49
CA GLU A 207 5.16 15.32 10.29
C GLU A 207 6.48 16.08 10.26
N ARG A 208 6.67 16.98 9.29
CA ARG A 208 7.83 17.87 9.23
C ARG A 208 7.72 19.08 10.16
N ARG A 209 6.58 19.23 10.85
CA ARG A 209 6.36 20.36 11.76
C ARG A 209 7.26 20.30 12.99
N ARG A 210 7.40 21.42 13.71
CA ARG A 210 8.19 21.49 14.96
C ARG A 210 7.85 20.35 15.94
N GLY A 211 8.86 19.56 16.30
CA GLY A 211 8.73 18.41 17.19
C GLY A 211 8.29 17.11 16.52
N GLY A 212 8.15 17.09 15.19
CA GLY A 212 8.04 15.87 14.39
C GLY A 212 6.78 15.05 14.59
N GLU A 213 6.83 13.79 14.16
CA GLU A 213 5.78 12.79 14.37
C GLU A 213 5.54 12.56 15.88
N LYS A 214 4.35 12.95 16.37
CA LYS A 214 3.91 12.74 17.77
C LYS A 214 2.65 11.89 17.86
N GLY A 215 2.22 11.30 16.74
CA GLY A 215 0.95 10.59 16.61
C GLY A 215 -0.27 11.51 16.61
N ILE A 216 -1.44 10.87 16.66
CA ILE A 216 -2.76 11.52 16.64
C ILE A 216 -3.34 11.51 18.06
N ALA A 217 -3.70 12.69 18.59
CA ALA A 217 -4.27 12.81 19.93
C ALA A 217 -5.79 12.58 19.97
N ALA A 218 -6.51 13.01 18.93
CA ALA A 218 -7.95 12.85 18.80
C ALA A 218 -8.35 12.86 17.33
N VAL A 219 -9.48 12.23 17.02
CA VAL A 219 -10.12 12.24 15.70
C VAL A 219 -11.57 12.65 15.88
N GLN A 220 -12.05 13.55 15.02
CA GLN A 220 -13.46 13.93 14.94
C GLN A 220 -13.95 13.68 13.51
N CYS A 221 -15.09 13.01 13.39
CA CYS A 221 -15.80 12.86 12.12
C CYS A 221 -17.00 13.81 12.11
N LEU A 222 -17.13 14.61 11.06
CA LEU A 222 -18.26 15.50 10.82
C LEU A 222 -18.85 15.16 9.46
N GLU A 223 -20.17 15.14 9.37
CA GLU A 223 -20.87 14.74 8.15
C GLU A 223 -21.98 15.75 7.78
N GLY A 224 -22.22 15.89 6.48
CA GLY A 224 -23.29 16.72 5.94
C GLY A 224 -23.26 18.17 6.44
N PRO A 225 -24.39 18.74 6.92
CA PRO A 225 -24.45 20.12 7.39
C PRO A 225 -23.52 20.46 8.56
N GLU A 226 -23.13 19.48 9.37
CA GLU A 226 -22.27 19.73 10.54
C GLU A 226 -20.84 20.11 10.14
N VAL A 227 -20.36 19.67 8.97
CA VAL A 227 -19.06 20.08 8.41
C VAL A 227 -19.01 21.59 8.24
N TRP A 228 -20.07 22.18 7.67
CA TRP A 228 -20.15 23.61 7.38
C TRP A 228 -20.37 24.44 8.65
N LYS A 229 -21.19 23.96 9.59
CA LYS A 229 -21.35 24.60 10.90
C LYS A 229 -20.04 24.66 11.68
N ALA A 230 -19.25 23.59 11.63
CA ALA A 230 -17.92 23.55 12.25
C ALA A 230 -16.97 24.58 11.61
N ALA A 231 -17.05 24.78 10.29
CA ALA A 231 -16.31 25.81 9.58
C ALA A 231 -16.71 27.23 10.04
N GLU A 232 -18.02 27.48 10.19
CA GLU A 232 -18.55 28.75 10.71
C GLU A 232 -18.12 29.03 12.16
N GLN A 233 -17.92 27.97 12.95
CA GLN A 233 -17.40 28.03 14.31
C GLN A 233 -15.88 28.15 14.39
N GLY A 234 -15.17 28.09 13.26
CA GLY A 234 -13.71 28.17 13.20
C GLY A 234 -12.99 26.89 13.66
N LEU A 235 -13.64 25.73 13.61
CA LEU A 235 -13.02 24.45 13.96
C LEU A 235 -12.09 23.92 12.84
N TRP A 236 -12.24 24.42 11.62
CA TRP A 236 -11.32 24.21 10.50
C TRP A 236 -11.37 25.41 9.55
N SER A 237 -10.25 25.68 8.86
CA SER A 237 -10.07 26.86 8.02
C SER A 237 -10.74 26.75 6.64
N ARG A 238 -11.71 27.64 6.41
CA ARG A 238 -12.34 27.82 5.09
C ARG A 238 -11.38 28.38 4.04
N GLU A 239 -10.37 29.14 4.46
CA GLU A 239 -9.34 29.66 3.57
C GLU A 239 -8.43 28.53 3.06
N LEU A 240 -8.01 27.61 3.94
CA LEU A 240 -7.27 26.42 3.54
C LEU A 240 -8.09 25.53 2.61
N ALA A 241 -9.39 25.41 2.86
CA ALA A 241 -10.26 24.65 1.96
C ALA A 241 -10.36 25.28 0.58
N ALA A 242 -10.60 26.59 0.49
CA ALA A 242 -10.62 27.30 -0.79
C ALA A 242 -9.30 27.15 -1.55
N ALA A 243 -8.16 27.25 -0.86
CA ALA A 243 -6.84 27.04 -1.47
C ALA A 243 -6.63 25.59 -1.96
N ALA A 244 -7.14 24.60 -1.24
CA ALA A 244 -7.09 23.21 -1.69
C ALA A 244 -8.01 22.96 -2.92
N GLU A 245 -9.17 23.61 -2.99
CA GLU A 245 -10.09 23.52 -4.13
C GLU A 245 -9.53 24.13 -5.42
N GLU A 246 -8.75 25.21 -5.35
CA GLU A 246 -8.16 25.86 -6.53
C GLU A 246 -7.26 24.96 -7.39
N HIS A 247 -6.83 23.82 -6.83
CA HIS A 247 -5.89 22.88 -7.46
C HIS A 247 -6.50 21.52 -7.82
N ILE A 248 -7.82 21.36 -7.71
CA ILE A 248 -8.59 20.15 -8.08
C ILE A 248 -9.28 20.37 -9.43
#